data_AF-A0A353VBR3-F1
#
_entry.id   AF-A0A353VBR3-F1
#
_cell.length_a   1.000
_cell.length_b   1.000
_cell.length_c   1.000
_cell.angle_alpha   90.00
_cell.angle_beta   90.00
_cell.angle_gamma   90.00
#
_symmetry.space_group_name_H-M   'P 1'
#
loop_
_entity.id
_entity.type
_entity.pdbx_description
1 polymer ?
#
loop_
_entity_poly.entity_id
_entity_poly.type
_entity_poly.pdbx_seq_one_letter_code
_entity_poly.pdbx_strand_id
1 'polypeptide(L)' 'MRVIAGALKGRRLEVPRGRTTRPTADQVRIALMDTLAPRLAGAR' A
#
# COMPACT_ATOMS: atom_id res chain seq x y z
N MET A 1 1.96 5.17 -7.47
CA MET A 1 1.66 4.51 -6.17
C MET A 1 2.28 5.33 -5.05
N ARG A 2 1.72 5.28 -3.82
CA ARG A 2 2.34 5.90 -2.63
C ARG A 2 2.16 5.02 -1.39
N VAL A 3 3.07 5.16 -0.44
CA VAL A 3 2.96 4.55 0.88
C VAL A 3 1.84 5.25 1.66
N ILE A 4 0.91 4.47 2.25
CA ILE A 4 -0.32 4.98 2.86
C ILE A 4 -0.14 5.27 4.37
N ALA A 5 0.65 4.46 5.08
CA ALA A 5 0.85 4.55 6.53
C ALA A 5 2.27 4.10 6.95
N GLY A 6 2.57 4.16 8.25
CA GLY A 6 3.87 3.81 8.82
C GLY A 6 4.96 4.86 8.58
N ALA A 7 6.22 4.48 8.86
CA ALA A 7 7.37 5.39 8.85
C ALA A 7 7.64 6.08 7.50
N LEU A 8 7.19 5.50 6.39
CA LEU A 8 7.40 6.03 5.04
C LEU A 8 6.14 6.66 4.43
N LYS A 9 5.11 6.93 5.24
CA LYS A 9 3.84 7.52 4.79
C LYS A 9 4.06 8.71 3.85
N GLY A 10 3.34 8.71 2.72
CA GLY A 10 3.40 9.79 1.72
C GLY A 10 4.53 9.64 0.70
N ARG A 11 5.51 8.75 0.91
CA ARG A 11 6.56 8.46 -0.08
C ARG A 11 5.92 7.93 -1.37
N ARG A 12 6.24 8.59 -2.48
CA ARG A 12 5.85 8.15 -3.82
C ARG A 12 6.75 7.00 -4.28
N LEU A 13 6.15 6.02 -4.94
CA LEU A 13 6.85 4.91 -5.57
C LEU A 13 6.79 5.10 -7.09
N GLU A 14 7.92 4.83 -7.74
CA GLU A 14 7.98 4.74 -9.19
C GLU A 14 7.17 3.52 -9.64
N VAL A 15 6.39 3.71 -10.69
CA VAL A 15 5.53 2.66 -11.24
C VAL A 15 5.64 2.66 -12.76
N PRO A 16 5.53 1.49 -13.41
CA PRO A 16 5.43 1.42 -14.85
C PRO A 16 4.35 2.35 -15.37
N ARG A 17 4.67 3.10 -16.42
CA ARG A 17 3.73 4.00 -17.08
C ARG A 17 2.74 3.17 -17.92
N GLY A 18 1.55 3.72 -18.14
CA GLY A 18 0.52 3.10 -18.97
C GLY A 18 -0.37 2.13 -18.22
N ARG A 19 -1.00 1.22 -18.96
CA ARG A 19 -2.09 0.35 -18.48
C ARG A 19 -1.71 -1.14 -18.43
N THR A 20 -0.44 -1.47 -18.65
CA THR A 20 0.07 -2.85 -18.68
C THR A 20 0.07 -3.49 -17.29
N THR A 21 0.19 -2.67 -16.23
CA THR A 21 0.03 -3.11 -14.85
C THR A 21 -1.38 -2.85 -14.37
N ARG A 22 -2.04 -3.87 -13.80
CA ARG A 22 -3.34 -3.70 -13.13
C ARG A 22 -3.19 -2.72 -11.97
N PRO A 23 -3.91 -1.58 -11.96
CA PRO A 23 -3.86 -0.66 -10.83
C PRO A 23 -4.56 -1.28 -9.63
N THR A 24 -3.93 -1.20 -8.46
CA THR A 24 -4.56 -1.59 -7.19
C THR A 24 -5.07 -0.34 -6.49
N ALA A 25 -6.39 -0.24 -6.29
CA ALA A 25 -7.01 0.90 -5.62
C ALA A 25 -6.46 1.07 -4.19
N ASP A 26 -6.35 2.32 -3.72
CA ASP A 26 -5.85 2.63 -2.37
C ASP A 26 -6.66 1.88 -1.30
N GLN A 27 -8.00 1.80 -1.45
CA GLN A 27 -8.86 1.08 -0.51
C GLN A 27 -8.55 -0.43 -0.43
N VAL A 28 -8.25 -1.08 -1.55
CA VAL A 28 -7.89 -2.51 -1.57
C VAL A 28 -6.59 -2.75 -0.80
N ARG A 29 -5.63 -1.83 -0.94
CA ARG A 29 -4.36 -1.93 -0.19
C ARG A 29 -4.55 -1.71 1.31
N ILE A 30 -5.45 -0.79 1.69
CA ILE A 30 -5.80 -0.56 3.11
C ILE A 30 -6.45 -1.81 3.70
N ALA A 31 -7.52 -2.31 3.08
CA ALA A 31 -8.24 -3.49 3.57
C ALA A 31 -7.34 -4.72 3.72
N LEU A 32 -6.43 -4.93 2.78
CA LEU A 32 -5.43 -5.99 2.86
C LEU A 32 -4.52 -5.83 4.09
N MET A 33 -4.01 -4.62 4.33
CA MET A 33 -3.11 -4.35 5.46
C MET A 33 -3.84 -4.42 6.80
N ASP A 34 -5.08 -3.96 6.89
CA ASP A 34 -5.92 -4.09 8.09
C ASP A 34 -6.13 -5.58 8.44
N THR A 35 -6.32 -6.43 7.43
CA THR A 35 -6.46 -7.89 7.62
C THR A 35 -5.17 -8.54 8.12
N LEU A 36 -4.01 -8.01 7.70
CA LEU A 36 -2.70 -8.53 8.07
C LEU A 36 -2.16 -7.95 9.38
N ALA A 37 -2.65 -6.79 9.82
CA ALA A 37 -2.14 -6.07 11.00
C ALA A 37 -2.01 -6.94 12.26
N PRO A 38 -2.96 -7.82 12.63
CA PRO A 38 -2.82 -8.68 13.81
C PRO A 38 -1.68 -9.71 13.72
N ARG A 39 -1.20 -10.00 12.50
CA ARG A 39 -0.15 -10.99 12.21
C ARG A 39 1.22 -10.35 11.97
N LEU A 40 1.29 -9.03 11.88
CA LEU A 40 2.52 -8.28 11.65
C LEU A 40 2.94 -7.58 12.95
N ALA A 41 3.94 -8.15 13.64
CA ALA A 41 4.50 -7.52 14.84
C ALA A 41 5.02 -6.11 14.50
N GLY A 42 4.56 -5.11 15.27
CA GLY A 42 4.94 -3.71 15.08
C GLY A 42 4.22 -2.97 13.95
N ALA A 43 3.22 -3.56 13.31
CA ALA A 43 2.39 -2.89 12.31
C ALA A 43 1.20 -2.18 12.98
N ARG A 44 1.42 -0.93 13.42
CA ARG A 44 0.34 -0.03 13.84
C ARG A 44 0.62 1.40 13.40
#